data_AF-A0A3N8FSP1-F1
#
_entry.id   AF-A0A3N8FSP1-F1
#
_cell.length_a   1.000
_cell.length_b   1.000
_cell.length_c   1.000
_cell.angle_alpha   90.00
_cell.angle_beta   90.00
_cell.angle_gamma   90.00
#
_symmetry.space_group_name_H-M   'P 1'
#
loop_
_entity.id
_entity.type
_entity.pdbx_description
1 polymer ?
#
loop_
_entity_poly.entity_id
_entity_poly.type
_entity_poly.pdbx_seq_one_letter_code
_entity_poly.pdbx_strand_id
1 'polypeptide(L)'
;PLPLLAYSSGAFLGNVVEMLLLNASESYALHRCFETHMSEALKGMVMAGHGIGWLPESCMTKELIDGSLVRAGGVCWGTELEVRLYRSSRKVGAAAEALWLHLARGSCLPPGQSVE
;
A
#
# COMPACT_ATOMS: atom_id res chain seq x y z
N PRO A 1 -6.45 -0.87 -23.96
CA PRO A 1 -6.49 -0.77 -22.48
C PRO A 1 -5.23 -1.41 -21.91
N LEU A 2 -4.61 -0.83 -20.87
CA LEU A 2 -3.41 -1.38 -20.23
C LEU A 2 -3.78 -2.55 -19.30
N PRO A 3 -2.96 -3.62 -19.24
CA PRO A 3 -3.18 -4.75 -18.35
C PRO A 3 -2.95 -4.33 -16.89
N LEU A 4 -3.99 -4.52 -16.09
CA LEU A 4 -4.00 -4.22 -14.67
C LEU A 4 -3.87 -5.51 -13.85
N LEU A 5 -2.80 -5.58 -13.07
CA LEU A 5 -2.60 -6.53 -12.00
C LEU A 5 -3.23 -5.92 -10.74
N ALA A 6 -4.38 -6.45 -10.32
CA ALA A 6 -5.20 -5.85 -9.29
C ALA A 6 -5.13 -6.62 -7.96
N TYR A 7 -5.46 -5.94 -6.88
CA TYR A 7 -5.79 -6.63 -5.64
C TYR A 7 -7.19 -7.25 -5.74
N SER A 8 -7.36 -8.45 -5.17
CA SER A 8 -8.67 -9.11 -5.09
C SER A 8 -9.67 -8.30 -4.27
N SER A 9 -10.96 -8.48 -4.56
CA SER A 9 -12.03 -7.83 -3.80
C SER A 9 -11.95 -8.18 -2.31
N GLY A 10 -12.18 -7.18 -1.45
CA GLY A 10 -12.07 -7.32 0.00
C GLY A 10 -10.67 -7.13 0.59
N ALA A 11 -9.61 -7.04 -0.24
CA ALA A 11 -8.32 -6.55 0.24
C ALA A 11 -8.40 -5.05 0.55
N PHE A 12 -7.82 -4.61 1.68
CA PHE A 12 -7.75 -3.18 2.02
C PHE A 12 -7.11 -2.36 0.89
N LEU A 13 -5.97 -2.81 0.37
CA LEU A 13 -5.29 -2.13 -0.74
C LEU A 13 -6.10 -2.13 -2.03
N GLY A 14 -6.92 -3.17 -2.27
CA GLY A 14 -7.88 -3.16 -3.39
C GLY A 14 -8.86 -2.01 -3.26
N ASN A 15 -9.47 -1.84 -2.09
CA ASN A 15 -10.41 -0.73 -1.86
C ASN A 15 -9.74 0.64 -2.01
N VAL A 16 -8.49 0.78 -1.55
CA VAL A 16 -7.72 2.02 -1.72
C VAL A 16 -7.49 2.33 -3.19
N VAL A 17 -7.05 1.34 -3.98
CA VAL A 17 -6.79 1.51 -5.42
C VAL A 17 -8.08 1.83 -6.17
N GLU A 18 -9.19 1.15 -5.83
CA GLU A 18 -10.50 1.47 -6.42
C GLU A 18 -10.93 2.91 -6.12
N MET A 19 -10.75 3.39 -4.88
CA MET A 19 -11.04 4.79 -4.55
C MET A 19 -10.13 5.76 -5.30
N LEU A 20 -8.86 5.41 -5.50
CA LEU A 20 -7.93 6.23 -6.28
C LEU A 20 -8.36 6.33 -7.75
N LEU A 21 -8.75 5.19 -8.35
CA LEU A 21 -9.24 5.15 -9.72
C LEU A 21 -10.55 5.91 -9.89
N LEU A 22 -11.51 5.74 -8.98
CA LEU A 22 -12.79 6.47 -9.00
C LEU A 22 -12.62 7.99 -8.89
N ASN A 23 -11.59 8.45 -8.17
CA ASN A 23 -11.29 9.88 -8.00
C ASN A 23 -10.26 10.42 -9.00
N ALA A 24 -9.83 9.62 -9.98
CA ALA A 24 -8.85 10.06 -10.96
C ALA A 24 -9.43 11.18 -11.85
N SER A 25 -8.74 12.31 -11.92
CA SER A 25 -9.12 13.44 -12.78
C SER A 25 -8.80 13.18 -14.26
N GLU A 26 -7.92 12.23 -14.53
CA GLU A 26 -7.47 11.86 -15.87
C GLU A 26 -8.18 10.58 -16.36
N SER A 27 -8.50 10.54 -17.65
CA SER A 27 -9.08 9.33 -18.25
C SER A 27 -8.06 8.19 -18.26
N TYR A 28 -8.50 7.00 -17.84
CA TYR A 28 -7.71 5.78 -17.89
C TYR A 28 -8.46 4.68 -18.62
N ALA A 29 -7.71 3.80 -19.28
CA ALA A 29 -8.25 2.62 -19.94
C ALA A 29 -7.50 1.39 -19.43
N LEU A 30 -8.01 0.76 -18.38
CA LEU A 30 -7.42 -0.40 -17.71
C LEU A 30 -8.29 -1.63 -17.91
N HIS A 31 -7.68 -2.82 -18.01
CA HIS A 31 -8.40 -4.10 -17.97
C HIS A 31 -7.74 -5.02 -16.94
N ARG A 32 -8.52 -5.52 -16.00
CA ARG A 32 -8.00 -6.46 -14.99
C ARG A 32 -7.72 -7.81 -15.63
N CYS A 33 -6.48 -8.27 -15.52
CA CYS A 33 -6.04 -9.56 -16.07
C CYS A 33 -5.53 -10.53 -14.99
N PHE A 34 -5.31 -10.05 -13.77
CA PHE A 34 -4.83 -10.83 -12.65
C PHE A 34 -5.34 -10.22 -11.34
N GLU A 35 -5.65 -11.07 -10.35
CA GLU A 35 -6.09 -10.65 -9.03
C GLU A 35 -5.40 -11.47 -7.93
N THR A 36 -4.96 -10.80 -6.85
CA THR A 36 -4.41 -11.46 -5.66
C THR A 36 -4.58 -10.60 -4.40
N HIS A 37 -4.60 -11.22 -3.21
CA HIS A 37 -4.56 -10.48 -1.95
C HIS A 37 -3.14 -10.08 -1.52
N MET A 38 -2.09 -10.65 -2.14
CA MET A 38 -0.71 -10.53 -1.69
C MET A 38 0.08 -9.54 -2.57
N SER A 39 0.60 -8.47 -1.97
CA SER A 39 1.44 -7.49 -2.68
C SER A 39 2.68 -8.09 -3.32
N GLU A 40 3.30 -9.09 -2.67
CA GLU A 40 4.51 -9.73 -3.21
C GLU A 40 4.25 -10.51 -4.50
N ALA A 41 3.11 -11.20 -4.58
CA ALA A 41 2.72 -11.90 -5.81
C ALA A 41 2.45 -10.90 -6.94
N LEU A 42 1.80 -9.77 -6.62
CA LEU A 42 1.53 -8.70 -7.57
C LEU A 42 2.83 -8.07 -8.09
N LYS A 43 3.79 -7.79 -7.19
CA LYS A 43 5.13 -7.33 -7.54
C LYS A 43 5.84 -8.30 -8.49
N GLY A 44 5.83 -9.60 -8.20
CA GLY A 44 6.43 -10.60 -9.08
C GLY A 44 5.86 -10.56 -10.50
N MET A 45 4.55 -10.38 -10.65
CA MET A 45 3.89 -10.26 -11.96
C MET A 45 4.23 -8.95 -12.68
N VAL A 46 4.35 -7.83 -11.95
CA VAL A 46 4.80 -6.54 -12.51
C VAL A 46 6.24 -6.66 -13.02
N MET A 47 7.14 -7.23 -12.20
CA MET A 47 8.54 -7.45 -12.55
C MET A 47 8.73 -8.36 -13.76
N ALA A 48 7.84 -9.35 -13.93
CA ALA A 48 7.81 -10.22 -15.09
C ALA A 48 7.24 -9.54 -16.37
N GLY A 49 6.78 -8.29 -16.27
CA GLY A 49 6.25 -7.52 -17.39
C GLY A 49 4.82 -7.87 -17.79
N HIS A 50 4.04 -8.52 -16.91
CA HIS A 50 2.66 -8.90 -17.22
C HIS A 50 1.66 -7.73 -17.16
N GLY A 51 2.06 -6.59 -16.60
CA GLY A 51 1.27 -5.37 -16.61
C GLY A 51 1.68 -4.36 -15.54
N ILE A 52 0.76 -3.44 -15.26
CA ILE A 52 0.94 -2.41 -14.22
C ILE A 52 0.11 -2.76 -12.98
N GLY A 53 0.56 -2.28 -11.83
CA GLY A 53 -0.12 -2.50 -10.56
C GLY A 53 0.26 -1.43 -9.55
N TRP A 54 -0.62 -1.24 -8.56
CA TRP A 54 -0.36 -0.39 -7.41
C TRP A 54 0.25 -1.23 -6.29
N LEU A 55 1.36 -0.76 -5.71
CA LEU A 55 2.08 -1.44 -4.64
C LEU A 55 2.48 -0.44 -3.56
N PRO A 56 2.52 -0.83 -2.27
CA PRO A 56 3.16 -0.02 -1.24
C PRO A 56 4.65 0.18 -1.55
N GLU A 57 5.14 1.40 -1.34
CA GLU A 57 6.53 1.76 -1.63
C GLU A 57 7.54 0.87 -0.90
N SER A 58 7.24 0.47 0.34
CA SER A 58 8.07 -0.44 1.14
C SER A 58 8.32 -1.80 0.47
N CYS A 59 7.46 -2.23 -0.45
CA CYS A 59 7.62 -3.48 -1.18
C CYS A 59 8.51 -3.33 -2.43
N MET A 60 8.73 -2.10 -2.91
CA MET A 60 9.40 -1.83 -4.18
C MET A 60 10.60 -0.88 -4.07
N THR A 61 11.04 -0.54 -2.86
CA THR A 61 12.16 0.40 -2.62
C THR A 61 13.42 0.00 -3.40
N LYS A 62 13.77 -1.29 -3.41
CA LYS A 62 14.96 -1.77 -4.12
C LYS A 62 14.84 -1.57 -5.63
N GLU A 63 13.70 -1.97 -6.18
CA GLU A 63 13.42 -1.96 -7.61
C GLU A 63 13.28 -0.53 -8.16
N LEU A 64 12.79 0.41 -7.33
CA LEU A 64 12.77 1.83 -7.67
C LEU A 64 14.18 2.43 -7.67
N ILE A 65 15.06 2.00 -6.76
CA ILE A 65 16.46 2.47 -6.70
C ILE A 65 17.28 1.95 -7.88
N ASP A 66 17.13 0.66 -8.21
CA ASP A 66 17.88 0.04 -9.32
C ASP A 66 17.27 0.30 -10.72
N GLY A 67 16.06 0.87 -10.76
CA GLY A 67 15.36 1.26 -11.98
C GLY A 67 14.68 0.10 -12.71
N SER A 68 14.61 -1.10 -12.11
CA SER A 68 13.85 -2.23 -12.65
C SER A 68 12.34 -2.01 -12.57
N LEU A 69 11.87 -1.18 -11.63
CA LEU A 69 10.53 -0.61 -11.64
C LEU A 69 10.60 0.91 -11.72
N VAL A 70 9.61 1.47 -12.39
CA VAL A 70 9.42 2.91 -12.47
C VAL A 70 7.96 3.24 -12.17
N ARG A 71 7.74 4.43 -11.63
CA ARG A 71 6.38 4.90 -11.39
C ARG A 71 5.67 5.13 -12.73
N ALA A 72 4.52 4.48 -12.89
CA ALA A 72 3.63 4.75 -14.01
C ALA A 72 2.77 5.99 -13.70
N GLY A 73 2.96 7.06 -14.47
CA GLY A 73 2.18 8.30 -14.34
C GLY A 73 2.67 9.27 -13.25
N GLY A 74 1.94 10.38 -13.13
CA GLY A 74 2.24 11.46 -12.18
C GLY A 74 1.84 11.19 -10.73
N VAL A 75 2.02 12.21 -9.89
CA VAL A 75 1.73 12.16 -8.45
C VAL A 75 0.28 11.83 -8.11
N CYS A 76 -0.64 12.22 -8.97
CA CYS A 76 -2.08 12.00 -8.88
C CYS A 76 -2.49 10.51 -8.87
N TRP A 77 -1.64 9.61 -9.37
CA TRP A 77 -1.93 8.17 -9.41
C TRP A 77 -1.46 7.42 -8.15
N GLY A 78 -1.04 8.14 -7.10
CA GLY A 78 -0.67 7.54 -5.81
C GLY A 78 -1.44 8.20 -4.66
N THR A 79 -1.44 7.52 -3.52
CA THR A 79 -1.93 8.05 -2.25
C THR A 79 -0.99 7.65 -1.12
N GLU A 80 -0.95 8.44 -0.05
CA GLU A 80 -0.17 8.14 1.13
C GLU A 80 -0.92 7.12 2.01
N LEU A 81 -0.17 6.16 2.54
CA LEU A 81 -0.68 5.14 3.45
C LEU A 81 0.04 5.22 4.77
N GLU A 82 -0.72 5.26 5.86
CA GLU A 82 -0.18 5.22 7.22
C GLU A 82 -0.42 3.86 7.86
N VAL A 83 0.63 3.27 8.41
CA VAL A 83 0.52 2.06 9.24
C VAL A 83 0.35 2.49 10.69
N ARG A 84 -0.83 2.23 11.25
CA ARG A 84 -1.17 2.58 12.63
C ARG A 84 -1.33 1.33 13.48
N LEU A 85 -0.76 1.35 14.69
CA LEU A 85 -0.96 0.31 15.68
C LEU A 85 -2.10 0.72 16.62
N TYR A 86 -2.99 -0.22 16.91
CA TYR A 86 -4.09 -0.03 17.84
C TYR A 86 -4.01 -1.05 18.97
N ARG A 87 -4.41 -0.62 20.17
CA ARG A 87 -4.58 -1.50 21.33
C ARG A 87 -5.90 -1.21 22.04
N SER A 88 -6.39 -2.20 22.76
CA SER A 88 -7.48 -1.99 23.71
C SER A 88 -7.07 -0.99 24.79
N SER A 89 -8.01 -0.16 25.24
CA SER A 89 -7.82 0.70 26.41
C SER A 89 -7.73 -0.09 27.71
N ARG A 90 -8.24 -1.33 27.73
CA ARG A 90 -8.12 -2.24 28.86
C ARG A 90 -6.78 -2.96 28.78
N LYS A 91 -6.08 -3.08 29.91
CA LYS A 91 -4.84 -3.85 30.01
C LYS A 91 -5.11 -5.31 29.66
N VAL A 92 -4.48 -5.80 28.60
CA VAL A 92 -4.67 -7.17 28.09
C VAL A 92 -3.75 -8.15 28.83
N GLY A 93 -2.54 -7.72 29.17
CA GLY A 93 -1.56 -8.54 29.91
C GLY A 93 -0.17 -7.91 29.93
N ALA A 94 0.68 -8.32 30.87
CA ALA A 94 2.00 -7.71 31.08
C ALA A 94 2.91 -7.77 29.84
N ALA A 95 2.89 -8.89 29.09
CA ALA A 95 3.68 -9.03 27.87
C ALA A 95 3.21 -8.09 26.74
N ALA A 96 1.89 -7.92 26.56
CA ALA A 96 1.34 -7.01 25.57
C ALA A 96 1.65 -5.55 25.90
N GLU A 97 1.58 -5.16 27.18
CA GLU A 97 1.97 -3.82 27.63
C GLU A 97 3.47 -3.56 27.47
N ALA A 98 4.31 -4.57 27.76
CA ALA A 98 5.75 -4.47 27.54
C ALA A 98 6.09 -4.28 26.05
N LEU A 99 5.44 -5.03 25.16
CA LEU A 99 5.56 -4.87 23.71
C LEU A 99 5.08 -3.48 23.27
N TRP A 100 3.92 -3.03 23.75
CA TRP A 100 3.40 -1.71 23.41
C TRP A 100 4.37 -0.59 23.81
N LEU A 101 4.92 -0.66 25.03
CA LEU A 101 5.89 0.31 25.52
C LEU A 101 7.22 0.23 24.76
N HIS A 102 7.61 -0.95 24.27
CA HIS A 102 8.78 -1.11 23.41
C HIS A 102 8.56 -0.46 22.03
N LEU A 103 7.43 -0.76 21.38
CA LEU A 103 7.08 -0.20 20.08
C LEU A 103 6.90 1.32 20.13
N ALA A 104 6.29 1.85 21.20
CA ALA A 104 6.12 3.28 21.43
C ALA A 104 7.45 4.03 21.66
N ARG A 105 8.49 3.34 22.11
CA ARG A 105 9.83 3.92 22.28
C ARG A 105 10.65 3.91 20.99
N GLY A 106 10.44 2.91 20.13
CA GLY A 106 11.09 2.81 18.83
C GLY A 106 10.47 3.69 17.75
N SER A 107 9.23 4.17 17.96
CA SER A 107 8.53 5.06 17.02
C SER A 107 8.86 6.53 17.30
N CYS A 108 10.09 6.93 16.98
CA CYS A 108 10.38 8.34 16.69
C CYS A 108 9.94 8.66 15.25
N LEU A 109 8.63 8.79 15.03
CA LEU A 109 8.09 9.48 13.86
C LEU A 109 7.42 10.77 14.34
N PRO A 110 7.57 11.89 13.62
CA PRO A 110 6.92 13.14 14.00
C PRO A 110 5.40 12.93 14.07
N PRO A 111 4.71 13.54 15.03
CA PRO A 111 3.26 13.39 15.14
C PRO A 111 2.59 13.97 13.88
N GLY A 112 2.02 13.07 13.07
CA GLY A 112 1.01 13.42 12.07
C GLY A 112 -0.14 14.10 12.79
N GLN A 113 -0.40 15.35 12.41
CA GLN A 113 -1.37 16.22 13.04
C GLN A 113 -2.75 15.57 13.03
N SER A 114 -3.38 15.52 14.20
CA SER A 114 -4.78 15.17 14.36
C SER A 114 -5.63 16.16 13.57
N VAL A 115 -6.40 15.68 12.59
CA VAL A 115 -7.53 16.42 12.04
C VAL A 115 -8.72 16.12 12.94
N GLU A 116 -9.22 17.17 13.59
CA GLU A 116 -10.51 17.21 14.33
C GLU A 116 -11.69 16.79 13.46
#